data_AF-A0A521WEH4-F1
#
_entry.id   AF-A0A521WEH4-F1
#
_cell.length_a   1.000
_cell.length_b   1.000
_cell.length_c   1.000
_cell.angle_alpha   90.00
_cell.angle_beta   90.00
_cell.angle_gamma   90.00
#
_symmetry.space_group_name_H-M   'P 1'
#
loop_
_entity.id
_entity.type
_entity.pdbx_description
1 polymer ?
#
loop_
_entity_poly.entity_id
_entity_poly.type
_entity_poly.pdbx_seq_one_letter_code
_entity_poly.pdbx_strand_id
1 'polypeptide(L)'
;MSFPRQVAAAFGCISIVSSYPLYTYGTIEIFHAAIVGAVLATVNVLLGYAAIEHSFNKSATVFLKVVIGGMGIRMFGLAGILVLLIKVAMLNVVALVGSMGIFYVVFLMLEVLYINKKVNLRQQ
;
A
#
# COMPACT_ATOMS: atom_id res chain seq x y z
N MET A 1 2.11 19.00 -3.64
CA MET A 1 2.02 18.19 -2.41
C MET A 1 3.09 17.12 -2.44
N SER A 2 3.79 16.89 -1.33
CA SER A 2 4.74 15.77 -1.19
C SER A 2 3.96 14.45 -1.17
N PHE A 3 4.50 13.43 -1.84
CA PHE A 3 3.92 12.07 -1.89
C PHE A 3 3.51 11.51 -0.50
N PRO A 4 4.37 11.57 0.55
CA PRO A 4 3.98 11.09 1.88
C PRO A 4 2.77 11.82 2.48
N ARG A 5 2.56 13.09 2.12
CA ARG A 5 1.38 13.85 2.57
C ARG A 5 0.10 13.37 1.88
N GLN A 6 0.18 12.94 0.63
CA GLN A 6 -0.96 12.35 -0.09
C GLN A 6 -1.32 10.99 0.50
N VAL A 7 -0.31 10.16 0.79
CA VAL A 7 -0.51 8.86 1.46
C VAL A 7 -1.15 9.06 2.85
N ALA A 8 -0.66 10.00 3.65
CA ALA A 8 -1.23 10.31 4.96
C ALA A 8 -2.67 10.83 4.88
N ALA A 9 -2.96 11.72 3.92
CA ALA A 9 -4.31 12.22 3.70
C ALA A 9 -5.28 11.10 3.26
N ALA A 10 -4.88 10.27 2.30
CA ALA A 10 -5.67 9.12 1.87
C ALA A 10 -5.89 8.13 3.02
N PHE A 11 -4.85 7.86 3.82
CA PHE A 11 -4.96 7.01 5.00
C PHE A 11 -5.98 7.56 6.00
N GLY A 12 -5.90 8.85 6.33
CA GLY A 12 -6.86 9.52 7.21
C GLY A 12 -8.29 9.45 6.69
N CYS A 13 -8.51 9.78 5.41
CA CYS A 13 -9.83 9.74 4.80
C CYS A 13 -10.44 8.34 4.83
N ILE A 14 -9.69 7.32 4.40
CA ILE A 14 -10.17 5.92 4.40
C ILE A 14 -10.45 5.47 5.84
N SER A 15 -9.60 5.83 6.80
CA SER A 15 -9.79 5.45 8.20
C SER A 15 -11.06 6.07 8.80
N ILE A 16 -11.35 7.34 8.48
CA ILE A 16 -12.58 8.01 8.92
C ILE A 16 -13.80 7.34 8.30
N VAL A 17 -13.81 7.12 6.99
CA VAL A 17 -14.93 6.46 6.30
C VAL A 17 -15.16 5.04 6.81
N SER A 18 -14.08 4.31 7.05
CA SER A 18 -14.14 2.92 7.52
C SER A 18 -14.48 2.82 9.02
N SER A 19 -14.30 3.88 9.80
CA SER A 19 -14.56 3.85 11.24
C SER A 19 -16.04 3.60 11.57
N TYR A 20 -16.96 4.16 10.79
CA TYR A 20 -18.41 3.98 11.00
C TYR A 20 -18.86 2.52 10.86
N PRO A 21 -18.59 1.80 9.75
CA PRO A 21 -18.95 0.39 9.62
C PRO A 21 -18.17 -0.51 10.59
N LEU A 22 -16.91 -0.18 10.91
CA LEU A 22 -16.16 -0.94 11.90
C LEU A 22 -16.73 -0.80 13.32
N TYR A 23 -17.25 0.37 13.69
CA TYR A 23 -17.82 0.57 15.02
C TYR A 23 -19.20 -0.09 15.16
N THR A 24 -19.97 -0.16 14.07
CA THR A 24 -21.33 -0.73 14.08
C THR A 24 -21.37 -2.24 13.88
N TYR A 25 -20.47 -2.80 13.06
CA TYR A 25 -20.50 -4.22 12.69
C TYR A 25 -19.21 -4.98 13.07
N GLY A 26 -18.19 -4.30 13.59
CA GLY A 26 -16.89 -4.89 13.86
C GLY A 26 -16.81 -5.55 15.24
N THR A 27 -16.32 -6.80 15.28
CA THR A 27 -15.76 -7.40 16.49
C THR A 27 -14.30 -6.95 16.70
N ILE A 28 -13.75 -7.18 17.89
CA ILE A 28 -12.34 -6.85 18.20
C ILE A 28 -11.37 -7.52 17.21
N GLU A 29 -11.69 -8.75 16.75
CA GLU A 29 -10.89 -9.47 15.76
C GLU A 29 -10.90 -8.78 14.39
N ILE A 30 -12.07 -8.28 13.97
CA ILE A 30 -12.21 -7.51 12.72
C ILE A 30 -11.42 -6.20 12.81
N PHE A 31 -11.44 -5.54 13.96
CA PHE A 31 -10.70 -4.31 14.19
C PHE A 31 -9.18 -4.52 14.09
N HIS A 32 -8.64 -5.57 14.74
CA HIS A 32 -7.22 -5.91 14.63
C HIS A 32 -6.83 -6.29 13.20
N ALA A 33 -7.63 -7.13 12.53
CA ALA A 33 -7.38 -7.50 11.14
C ALA A 33 -7.39 -6.28 10.22
N ALA A 34 -8.32 -5.34 10.45
CA ALA A 34 -8.42 -4.12 9.67
C ALA A 34 -7.18 -3.22 9.83
N ILE A 35 -6.73 -3.00 11.06
CA ILE A 35 -5.53 -2.21 11.36
C ILE A 35 -4.30 -2.85 10.73
N VAL A 36 -4.13 -4.17 10.89
CA VAL A 36 -2.98 -4.90 10.32
C VAL A 36 -2.96 -4.76 8.80
N GLY A 37 -4.12 -4.90 8.13
CA GLY A 37 -4.23 -4.70 6.68
C GLY A 37 -3.90 -3.27 6.24
N ALA A 38 -4.35 -2.26 7.00
CA ALA A 38 -4.05 -0.86 6.73
C ALA A 38 -2.56 -0.53 6.90
N VAL A 39 -1.92 -1.07 7.94
CA VAL A 39 -0.48 -0.94 8.19
C VAL A 39 0.31 -1.60 7.06
N LEU A 40 -0.05 -2.82 6.66
CA LEU A 40 0.62 -3.52 5.56
C LEU A 40 0.55 -2.76 4.25
N ALA A 41 -0.63 -2.25 3.88
CA ALA A 41 -0.79 -1.44 2.68
C ALA A 41 0.07 -0.16 2.74
N THR A 42 0.15 0.47 3.91
CA THR A 42 0.97 1.67 4.11
C THR A 42 2.46 1.37 3.99
N VAL A 43 2.95 0.30 4.61
CA VAL A 43 4.34 -0.14 4.45
C VAL A 43 4.63 -0.42 2.97
N ASN A 44 3.70 -1.08 2.29
CA ASN A 44 3.87 -1.42 0.88
C ASN A 44 4.06 -0.17 -0.02
N VAL A 45 3.27 0.89 0.18
CA VAL A 45 3.40 2.12 -0.61
C VAL A 45 4.64 2.92 -0.26
N LEU A 46 5.06 2.92 1.02
CA LEU A 46 6.29 3.57 1.45
C LEU A 46 7.53 2.90 0.86
N LEU A 47 7.55 1.57 0.77
CA LEU A 47 8.61 0.83 0.08
C LEU A 47 8.69 1.18 -1.41
N GLY A 48 7.54 1.35 -2.07
CA GLY A 48 7.51 1.78 -3.47
C GLY A 48 8.00 3.19 -3.67
N TYR A 49 7.58 4.12 -2.80
CA TYR A 49 8.13 5.46 -2.76
C TYR A 49 9.65 5.46 -2.62
N ALA A 50 10.19 4.69 -1.65
CA ALA A 50 11.62 4.56 -1.45
C ALA A 50 12.34 3.99 -2.68
N ALA A 51 11.74 3.00 -3.36
CA ALA A 51 12.29 2.44 -4.59
C ALA A 51 12.33 3.46 -5.74
N ILE A 52 11.28 4.28 -5.88
CA ILE A 52 11.20 5.34 -6.89
C ILE A 52 12.23 6.43 -6.60
N GLU A 53 12.34 6.87 -5.34
CA GLU A 53 13.30 7.89 -4.92
C GLU A 53 14.74 7.41 -5.14
N HIS A 54 15.05 6.19 -4.72
CA HIS A 54 16.39 5.58 -4.85
C HIS A 54 16.80 5.38 -6.31
N SER A 55 15.85 5.10 -7.19
CA SER A 55 16.12 4.87 -8.61
C SER A 55 16.02 6.15 -9.46
N PHE A 56 15.60 7.28 -8.89
CA PHE A 56 15.36 8.53 -9.61
C PHE A 56 16.62 9.16 -10.26
N ASN A 57 17.81 8.90 -9.73
CA ASN A 57 19.06 9.39 -10.33
C ASN A 57 19.74 8.35 -11.26
N LYS A 58 19.14 7.16 -11.42
CA LYS A 58 19.68 6.09 -12.29
C LYS A 58 19.08 6.16 -13.69
N SER A 59 19.69 5.46 -14.65
CA SER A 59 19.20 5.40 -16.04
C SER A 59 17.75 4.93 -16.14
N ALA A 60 17.03 5.34 -17.19
CA ALA A 60 15.61 5.03 -17.37
C ALA A 60 15.32 3.52 -17.33
N THR A 61 16.20 2.70 -17.94
CA THR A 61 16.11 1.24 -17.92
C THR A 61 16.24 0.66 -16.50
N VAL A 62 17.16 1.20 -15.70
CA VAL A 62 17.35 0.77 -14.30
C VAL A 62 16.19 1.24 -13.44
N PHE A 63 15.67 2.46 -13.67
CA PHE A 63 14.48 2.98 -12.98
C PHE A 63 13.27 2.08 -13.21
N LEU A 64 12.91 1.81 -14.46
CA LEU A 64 11.79 0.93 -14.79
C LEU A 64 11.97 -0.47 -14.23
N LYS A 65 13.18 -1.05 -14.34
CA LYS A 65 13.48 -2.38 -13.80
C LYS A 65 13.32 -2.45 -12.27
N VAL A 66 13.79 -1.42 -11.55
CA VAL A 66 13.67 -1.37 -10.07
C VAL A 66 12.23 -1.13 -9.64
N VAL A 67 11.50 -0.22 -10.31
CA VAL A 67 10.13 0.11 -9.94
C VAL A 67 9.18 -1.04 -10.27
N ILE A 68 9.19 -1.55 -11.51
CA ILE A 68 8.31 -2.65 -11.93
C ILE A 68 8.73 -3.97 -11.27
N GLY A 69 10.04 -4.27 -11.24
CA GLY A 69 10.56 -5.47 -10.58
C GLY A 69 10.30 -5.45 -9.08
N GLY A 70 10.47 -4.29 -8.43
CA GLY A 70 10.14 -4.09 -7.02
C GLY A 70 8.63 -4.20 -6.74
N MET A 71 7.77 -3.82 -7.70
CA MET A 71 6.33 -4.04 -7.60
C MET A 71 6.01 -5.55 -7.57
N GLY A 72 6.64 -6.34 -8.45
CA GLY A 72 6.51 -7.80 -8.46
C GLY A 72 6.94 -8.45 -7.14
N ILE A 73 8.14 -8.13 -6.65
CA ILE A 73 8.66 -8.67 -5.37
C ILE A 73 7.72 -8.31 -4.21
N ARG A 74 7.22 -7.08 -4.17
CA ARG A 74 6.27 -6.64 -3.14
C ARG A 74 4.95 -7.41 -3.20
N MET A 75 4.43 -7.72 -4.39
CA MET A 75 3.21 -8.54 -4.51
C MET A 75 3.42 -9.95 -3.96
N PHE A 76 4.54 -10.60 -4.28
CA PHE A 76 4.87 -11.91 -3.71
C PHE A 76 5.09 -11.84 -2.19
N GLY A 77 5.77 -10.79 -1.71
CA GLY A 77 5.96 -10.54 -0.28
C GLY A 77 4.64 -10.34 0.46
N LEU A 78 3.74 -9.51 -0.06
CA LEU A 78 2.40 -9.30 0.49
C LEU A 78 1.59 -10.60 0.52
N ALA A 79 1.62 -11.39 -0.55
CA ALA A 79 0.94 -12.68 -0.57
C ALA A 79 1.49 -13.62 0.51
N GLY A 80 2.81 -13.70 0.67
CA GLY A 80 3.44 -14.51 1.72
C GLY A 80 3.07 -14.03 3.14
N ILE A 81 3.09 -12.73 3.38
CA ILE A 81 2.71 -12.13 4.67
C ILE A 81 1.24 -12.38 4.97
N LEU A 82 0.35 -12.23 3.99
CA LEU A 82 -1.08 -12.54 4.16
C LEU A 82 -1.29 -14.00 4.54
N VAL A 83 -0.64 -14.94 3.83
CA VAL A 83 -0.74 -16.38 4.15
C VAL A 83 -0.25 -16.64 5.58
N LEU A 84 0.85 -16.01 5.99
CA LEU A 84 1.39 -16.15 7.34
C LEU A 84 0.41 -15.61 8.39
N LEU A 85 -0.14 -14.42 8.18
CA LEU A 85 -1.10 -13.81 9.11
C LEU A 85 -2.40 -14.60 9.22
N ILE A 86 -2.90 -15.14 8.11
CA ILE A 86 -4.11 -15.96 8.10
C ILE A 86 -3.87 -17.28 8.85
N LYS A 87 -2.73 -17.94 8.62
CA LYS A 87 -2.44 -19.24 9.24
C LYS A 87 -1.98 -19.16 10.69
N VAL A 88 -1.20 -18.13 11.06
CA VAL A 88 -0.57 -18.02 12.38
C VAL A 88 -1.40 -17.17 13.33
N ALA A 89 -1.86 -16.01 12.87
CA ALA A 89 -2.59 -15.06 13.73
C ALA A 89 -4.11 -15.31 13.73
N MET A 90 -4.60 -16.29 12.95
CA MET A 90 -6.02 -16.66 12.82
C MET A 90 -6.93 -15.45 12.60
N LEU A 91 -6.40 -14.40 11.96
CA LEU A 91 -7.13 -13.16 11.74
C LEU A 91 -8.29 -13.39 10.79
N ASN A 92 -9.36 -12.64 11.00
CA ASN A 92 -10.51 -12.67 10.11
C ASN A 92 -10.09 -12.32 8.68
N VAL A 93 -10.15 -13.31 7.79
CA VAL A 93 -9.66 -13.21 6.41
C VAL A 93 -10.39 -12.12 5.65
N VAL A 94 -11.71 -12.01 5.85
CA VAL A 94 -12.55 -11.03 5.15
C VAL A 94 -12.16 -9.61 5.56
N ALA A 95 -11.97 -9.37 6.86
CA ALA A 95 -11.56 -8.07 7.36
C ALA A 95 -10.13 -7.69 6.93
N LEU A 96 -9.19 -8.64 7.01
CA LEU A 96 -7.78 -8.41 6.67
C LEU A 96 -7.61 -8.12 5.17
N VAL A 97 -8.17 -8.98 4.30
CA VAL A 97 -8.07 -8.83 2.85
C VAL A 97 -8.89 -7.63 2.38
N GLY A 98 -10.06 -7.39 2.97
CA GLY A 98 -10.92 -6.26 2.65
C GLY A 98 -10.26 -4.93 2.97
N SER A 99 -9.75 -4.74 4.19
CA SER A 99 -9.07 -3.51 4.57
C SER A 99 -7.79 -3.32 3.75
N MET A 100 -6.95 -4.35 3.65
CA MET A 100 -5.71 -4.28 2.88
C MET A 100 -6.01 -3.94 1.43
N GLY A 101 -7.02 -4.56 0.81
CA GLY A 101 -7.40 -4.31 -0.57
C GLY A 101 -7.81 -2.87 -0.82
N ILE A 102 -8.66 -2.30 0.03
CA ILE A 102 -9.12 -0.90 -0.10
C ILE A 102 -7.92 0.06 -0.03
N PHE A 103 -7.09 -0.06 1.02
CA PHE A 103 -5.92 0.81 1.16
C PHE A 103 -4.91 0.59 0.02
N TYR A 104 -4.67 -0.68 -0.35
CA TYR A 104 -3.72 -1.05 -1.39
C TYR A 104 -4.10 -0.44 -2.74
N VAL A 105 -5.37 -0.53 -3.17
CA VAL A 105 -5.82 0.01 -4.45
C VAL A 105 -5.63 1.53 -4.49
N VAL A 106 -6.03 2.24 -3.44
CA VAL A 106 -5.88 3.71 -3.38
C VAL A 106 -4.40 4.10 -3.41
N PHE A 107 -3.56 3.40 -2.63
CA PHE A 107 -2.13 3.65 -2.60
C PHE A 107 -1.42 3.28 -3.90
N LEU A 108 -1.85 2.21 -4.58
CA LEU A 108 -1.34 1.84 -5.89
C LEU A 108 -1.65 2.92 -6.92
N MET A 109 -2.87 3.49 -6.90
CA MET A 109 -3.20 4.63 -7.77
C MET A 109 -2.28 5.82 -7.49
N LEU A 110 -2.07 6.19 -6.22
CA LEU A 110 -1.15 7.27 -5.86
C LEU A 110 0.28 6.98 -6.36
N GLU A 111 0.77 5.75 -6.18
CA GLU A 111 2.09 5.31 -6.63
C GLU A 111 2.23 5.43 -8.16
N VAL A 112 1.26 4.94 -8.92
CA VAL A 112 1.25 5.03 -10.40
C VAL A 112 1.23 6.48 -10.87
N LEU A 113 0.41 7.34 -10.25
CA LEU A 113 0.38 8.78 -10.55
C LEU A 113 1.73 9.44 -10.26
N TYR A 114 2.40 9.06 -9.18
CA TYR A 114 3.71 9.58 -8.82
C TYR A 114 4.80 9.12 -9.80
N ILE A 115 4.79 7.85 -10.20
CA ILE A 115 5.69 7.30 -11.22
C ILE A 115 5.51 8.08 -12.53
N ASN A 116 4.26 8.25 -12.99
CA ASN A 116 3.97 8.93 -14.25
C ASN A 116 4.51 10.38 -14.22
N LYS A 117 4.26 11.10 -13.13
CA LYS A 117 4.79 12.46 -12.94
C LYS A 117 6.32 12.51 -12.99
N LYS A 118 7.00 11.55 -12.35
CA LYS A 118 8.47 11.46 -12.31
C LYS A 118 9.08 11.03 -13.66
N VAL A 119 8.40 10.20 -14.43
CA VAL A 119 8.82 9.80 -15.78
C VAL A 119 8.70 10.98 -16.75
N ASN A 120 7.60 11.74 -16.70
CA ASN A 120 7.39 12.91 -17.56
C ASN A 120 8.46 13.99 -17.31
N LEU A 121 8.80 14.25 -16.04
CA LEU A 121 9.90 15.17 -15.67
C LEU A 121 11.29 14.77 -16.17
N ARG A 122 11.51 13.49 -16.53
CA ARG A 122 12.77 13.02 -17.11
C ARG A 122 12.79 13.05 -18.63
N GLN A 123 11.62 13.16 -19.27
CA GLN A 123 11.50 13.23 -20.73
C GLN A 123 11.57 14.66 -21.26
N GLN A 124 11.45 15.67 -20.38
CA GLN A 124 11.79 17.07 -20.64
C GLN A 124 13.27 17.33 -20.37
#